data_AF-A0A821NPY3-F1
#
_entry.id   AF-A0A821NPY3-F1
#
_cell.length_a   1.000
_cell.length_b   1.000
_cell.length_c   1.000
_cell.angle_alpha   90.00
_cell.angle_beta   90.00
_cell.angle_gamma   90.00
#
_symmetry.space_group_name_H-M   'P 1'
#
loop_
_entity.id
_entity.type
_entity.pdbx_description
1 polymer ?
#
loop_
_entity_poly.entity_id
_entity_poly.type
_entity_poly.pdbx_seq_one_letter_code
_entity_poly.pdbx_strand_id
1 'polypeptide(L)'
;FINAIVQCLCHTEQLALYILRKGYELDIRNIKNAILDYQHSSTSQPHGFKVTKSFVQIFQALWNNSSNTTSKLSYDFKTTIGNLNRQYSGNDQNDAQEFLLFLINTIHDELNLVANGRVRQQAKNSFSSTTISSQSSSSLASVELARRAWSDYTDANQSIITSTFSAQLHSTLRCNQCKQESKTFEPYLLLSLPIPQKIIKPVFITVVFLNQSPKQLQIGLCLPVTNTVKDVREAIAQQSNLDPNDLALVEIQQHNGFSQVFHDTEPMSRLTHDLYAIQFPSSITESN
;
A
#
# COMPACT_ATOMS: atom_id res chain seq x y z
N PHE A 1 8.66 -5.36 18.63
CA PHE A 1 7.93 -5.78 17.41
C PHE A 1 7.48 -7.25 17.46
N ILE A 2 8.36 -8.25 17.65
CA ILE A 2 8.00 -9.69 17.65
C ILE A 2 6.84 -10.03 18.58
N ASN A 3 6.95 -9.68 19.86
CA ASN A 3 5.95 -10.03 20.86
C ASN A 3 4.56 -9.46 20.51
N ALA A 4 4.50 -8.23 19.99
CA ALA A 4 3.24 -7.62 19.57
C ALA A 4 2.59 -8.43 18.45
N ILE A 5 3.36 -8.81 17.42
CA ILE A 5 2.87 -9.64 16.32
C ILE A 5 2.44 -11.03 16.78
N VAL A 6 3.22 -11.70 17.62
CA VAL A 6 2.87 -13.01 18.18
C VAL A 6 1.55 -12.91 18.94
N GLN A 7 1.37 -11.88 19.78
CA GLN A 7 0.13 -11.66 20.54
C GLN A 7 -1.07 -11.37 19.61
N CYS A 8 -0.90 -10.57 18.56
CA CYS A 8 -1.96 -10.32 17.58
C CYS A 8 -2.39 -11.60 16.84
N LEU A 9 -1.42 -12.38 16.34
CA LEU A 9 -1.70 -13.63 15.63
C LEU A 9 -2.32 -14.68 16.56
N CYS A 10 -1.85 -14.73 17.80
CA CYS A 10 -2.41 -15.52 18.87
C CYS A 10 -3.93 -15.30 18.98
N HIS A 11 -4.36 -14.05 19.06
CA HIS A 11 -5.77 -13.69 19.22
C HIS A 11 -6.56 -13.67 17.90
N THR A 12 -6.02 -14.24 16.82
CA THR A 12 -6.76 -14.44 15.57
C THR A 12 -7.53 -15.76 15.65
N GLU A 13 -8.85 -15.69 15.78
CA GLU A 13 -9.73 -16.86 16.07
C GLU A 13 -9.49 -18.05 15.13
N GLN A 14 -9.44 -17.83 13.81
CA GLN A 14 -9.28 -18.90 12.84
C GLN A 14 -7.93 -19.62 12.99
N LEU A 15 -6.86 -18.86 13.23
CA LEU A 15 -5.53 -19.42 13.47
C LEU A 15 -5.49 -20.16 14.82
N ALA A 16 -6.15 -19.62 15.84
CA ALA A 16 -6.27 -20.24 17.14
C ALA A 16 -6.98 -21.59 17.08
N LEU A 17 -8.15 -21.64 16.42
CA LEU A 17 -8.91 -22.88 16.23
C LEU A 17 -8.10 -23.91 15.46
N TYR A 18 -7.39 -23.50 14.42
CA TYR A 18 -6.52 -24.38 13.63
C TYR A 18 -5.41 -25.00 14.48
N ILE A 19 -4.73 -24.20 15.30
CA ILE A 19 -3.62 -24.68 16.15
C ILE A 19 -4.14 -25.57 17.28
N LEU A 20 -5.21 -25.16 17.98
CA LEU A 20 -5.77 -25.91 19.11
C LEU A 20 -6.36 -27.26 18.68
N ARG A 21 -6.93 -27.35 17.48
CA ARG A 21 -7.41 -28.60 16.87
C ARG A 21 -6.30 -29.44 16.23
N LYS A 22 -5.04 -29.01 16.34
CA LYS A 22 -3.88 -29.68 15.74
C LYS A 22 -3.95 -29.81 14.22
N GLY A 23 -4.61 -28.88 13.54
CA GLY A 23 -4.68 -28.84 12.07
C GLY A 23 -3.29 -28.81 11.43
N TYR A 24 -2.36 -28.06 12.02
CA TYR A 24 -0.96 -28.01 11.58
C TYR A 24 -0.27 -29.39 11.56
N GLU A 25 -0.61 -30.30 12.46
CA GLU A 25 -0.01 -31.64 12.47
C GLU A 25 -0.47 -32.47 11.28
N LEU A 26 -1.75 -32.33 10.91
CA LEU A 26 -2.32 -33.00 9.75
C LEU A 26 -1.71 -32.46 8.46
N ASP A 27 -1.61 -31.13 8.31
CA ASP A 27 -1.02 -30.52 7.13
C ASP A 27 0.46 -30.89 7.00
N ILE A 28 1.23 -30.81 8.09
CA ILE A 28 2.63 -31.27 8.11
C ILE A 28 2.74 -32.75 7.70
N ARG A 29 1.84 -33.62 8.18
CA ARG A 29 1.85 -35.05 7.82
C ARG A 29 1.54 -35.26 6.34
N ASN A 30 0.51 -34.59 5.82
CA ASN A 30 0.12 -34.66 4.41
C ASN A 30 1.26 -34.17 3.50
N ILE A 31 1.89 -33.05 3.86
CA ILE A 31 3.06 -32.52 3.15
C ILE A 31 4.20 -33.54 3.16
N LYS A 32 4.55 -34.09 4.33
CA LYS A 32 5.63 -35.09 4.43
C LYS A 32 5.35 -36.32 3.58
N ASN A 33 4.13 -36.83 3.59
CA ASN A 33 3.75 -37.99 2.77
C ASN A 33 3.90 -37.67 1.28
N ALA A 34 3.42 -36.50 0.85
CA ALA A 34 3.53 -36.07 -0.54
C ALA A 34 4.98 -35.85 -0.99
N ILE A 35 5.87 -35.39 -0.10
CA ILE A 35 7.32 -35.30 -0.37
C ILE A 35 7.94 -36.69 -0.50
N LEU A 36 7.61 -37.62 0.41
CA LEU A 36 8.16 -38.98 0.41
C LEU A 36 7.78 -39.77 -0.85
N ASP A 37 6.55 -39.60 -1.34
CA ASP A 37 6.08 -40.19 -2.60
C ASP A 37 6.88 -39.67 -3.82
N TYR A 38 7.57 -38.53 -3.68
CA TYR A 38 8.32 -37.85 -4.74
C TYR A 38 9.86 -37.99 -4.64
N GLN A 39 10.40 -38.57 -3.57
CA GLN A 39 11.86 -38.66 -3.32
C GLN A 39 12.62 -39.68 -4.19
N HIS A 40 12.40 -39.66 -5.50
CA HIS A 40 13.35 -40.15 -6.50
C HIS A 40 14.08 -39.04 -7.27
N SER A 41 13.78 -37.75 -7.07
CA SER A 41 14.58 -36.68 -7.70
C SER A 41 14.56 -35.33 -6.97
N SER A 42 15.73 -34.96 -6.43
CA SER A 42 16.23 -33.59 -6.14
C SER A 42 16.39 -33.19 -4.66
N THR A 43 17.57 -32.62 -4.39
CA THR A 43 18.25 -32.33 -3.11
C THR A 43 17.96 -30.96 -2.51
N SER A 44 16.78 -30.40 -2.72
CA SER A 44 16.36 -29.16 -2.03
C SER A 44 15.33 -29.51 -0.96
N GLN A 45 15.81 -29.86 0.23
CA GLN A 45 14.97 -29.97 1.43
C GLN A 45 14.32 -28.61 1.68
N PRO A 46 12.98 -28.50 1.78
CA PRO A 46 12.37 -27.31 2.36
C PRO A 46 12.97 -27.07 3.75
N HIS A 47 13.01 -25.83 4.23
CA HIS A 47 13.65 -25.42 5.51
C HIS A 47 13.08 -26.12 6.78
N GLY A 48 12.24 -27.13 6.59
CA GLY A 48 11.52 -27.87 7.60
C GLY A 48 10.20 -27.19 7.89
N PHE A 49 9.66 -27.49 9.06
CA PHE A 49 8.51 -26.80 9.64
C PHE A 49 8.97 -26.05 10.90
N LYS A 50 10.18 -25.48 10.86
CA LYS A 50 10.89 -25.02 12.06
C LYS A 50 10.22 -23.78 12.63
N VAL A 51 9.89 -22.82 11.76
CA VAL A 51 9.24 -21.57 12.16
C VAL A 51 7.82 -21.86 12.64
N THR A 52 7.07 -22.67 11.89
CA THR A 52 5.71 -23.09 12.24
C THR A 52 5.68 -23.82 13.58
N LYS A 53 6.55 -24.81 13.80
CA LYS A 53 6.61 -25.54 15.07
C LYS A 53 6.97 -24.63 16.23
N SER A 54 7.97 -23.76 16.07
CA SER A 54 8.39 -22.85 17.13
C SER A 54 7.30 -21.83 17.46
N PHE A 55 6.60 -21.30 16.45
CA PHE A 55 5.43 -20.43 16.62
C PHE A 55 4.30 -21.14 17.36
N VAL A 56 3.96 -22.37 16.96
CA VAL A 56 2.91 -23.19 17.61
C VAL A 56 3.25 -23.47 19.08
N GLN A 57 4.51 -23.73 19.41
CA GLN A 57 4.93 -23.94 20.80
C GLN A 57 4.68 -22.69 21.66
N ILE A 58 5.03 -21.50 21.17
CA ILE A 58 4.73 -20.25 21.87
C ILE A 58 3.22 -20.05 21.97
N PHE A 59 2.49 -20.25 20.88
CA PHE A 59 1.04 -20.13 20.84
C PHE A 59 0.39 -20.99 21.94
N GLN A 60 0.75 -22.27 22.01
CA GLN A 60 0.22 -23.21 22.99
C GLN A 60 0.62 -22.83 24.43
N ALA A 61 1.85 -22.38 24.65
CA ALA A 61 2.30 -21.94 25.97
C ALA A 61 1.51 -20.72 26.47
N LEU A 62 1.19 -19.78 25.57
CA LEU A 62 0.36 -18.61 25.87
C LEU A 62 -1.08 -19.01 26.18
N TRP A 63 -1.71 -19.88 25.39
CA TRP A 63 -3.09 -20.34 25.63
C TRP A 63 -3.23 -21.15 26.92
N ASN A 64 -2.21 -21.93 27.26
CA ASN A 64 -2.21 -22.78 28.45
C ASN A 64 -1.70 -22.06 29.71
N ASN A 65 -1.50 -20.74 29.67
CA ASN A 65 -0.97 -19.93 30.79
C ASN A 65 0.33 -20.49 31.40
N SER A 66 1.19 -21.09 30.57
CA SER A 66 2.43 -21.73 31.02
C SER A 66 3.58 -20.72 31.12
N SER A 67 3.46 -19.79 32.07
CA SER A 67 4.39 -18.64 32.22
C SER A 67 5.87 -19.04 32.35
N ASN A 68 6.16 -20.17 33.01
CA ASN A 68 7.53 -20.64 33.22
C ASN A 68 8.25 -21.11 31.94
N THR A 69 7.51 -21.47 30.88
CA THR A 69 8.10 -21.98 29.62
C THR A 69 8.12 -20.93 28.51
N THR A 70 7.25 -19.92 28.57
CA THR A 70 7.11 -18.87 27.54
C THR A 70 8.42 -18.11 27.27
N SER A 71 9.21 -17.79 28.30
CA SER A 71 10.47 -17.05 28.13
C SER A 71 11.50 -17.83 27.31
N LYS A 72 11.66 -19.12 27.59
CA LYS A 72 12.56 -20.00 26.84
C LYS A 72 12.09 -20.17 25.40
N LEU A 73 10.80 -20.45 25.21
CA LEU A 73 10.22 -20.62 23.87
C LEU A 73 10.34 -19.34 23.02
N SER A 74 10.17 -18.17 23.64
CA SER A 74 10.36 -16.87 22.98
C SER A 74 11.81 -16.67 22.51
N TYR A 75 12.78 -17.08 23.32
CA TYR A 75 14.20 -17.06 22.93
C TYR A 75 14.51 -18.02 21.78
N ASP A 76 14.00 -19.26 21.86
CA ASP A 76 14.19 -20.27 20.83
C ASP A 76 13.56 -19.84 19.48
N PHE A 77 12.40 -19.18 19.53
CA PHE A 77 11.74 -18.61 18.35
C PHE A 77 12.51 -17.44 17.77
N LYS A 78 12.96 -16.48 18.60
CA LYS A 78 13.84 -15.38 18.18
C LYS A 78 15.10 -15.92 17.47
N THR A 79 15.71 -16.95 18.04
CA THR A 79 16.90 -17.61 17.48
C THR A 79 16.59 -18.28 16.14
N THR A 80 15.47 -19.00 16.05
CA THR A 80 15.02 -19.65 14.81
C THR A 80 14.80 -18.63 13.69
N ILE A 81 14.12 -17.54 14.00
CA ILE A 81 13.88 -16.42 13.08
C ILE A 81 15.20 -15.77 12.65
N GLY A 82 16.09 -15.46 13.59
CA GLY A 82 17.36 -14.78 13.32
C GLY A 82 18.30 -15.61 12.44
N ASN A 83 18.22 -16.94 12.53
CA ASN A 83 18.96 -17.85 11.65
C ASN A 83 18.40 -17.89 10.23
N LEU A 84 17.09 -17.67 10.06
CA LEU A 84 16.44 -17.68 8.75
C LEU A 84 16.56 -16.33 8.04
N ASN A 85 16.41 -15.23 8.78
CA ASN A 85 16.56 -13.87 8.27
C ASN A 85 17.44 -13.04 9.20
N ARG A 86 18.63 -12.66 8.70
CA ARG A 86 19.65 -11.92 9.44
C ARG A 86 19.16 -10.57 9.96
N GLN A 87 18.17 -9.94 9.32
CA GLN A 87 17.54 -8.70 9.80
C GLN A 87 17.05 -8.83 11.25
N TYR A 88 16.58 -10.02 11.63
CA TYR A 88 16.03 -10.29 12.95
C TYR A 88 17.02 -10.99 13.90
N SER A 89 18.29 -11.16 13.50
CA SER A 89 19.32 -11.80 14.34
C SER A 89 19.80 -10.90 15.49
N GLY A 90 19.80 -9.59 15.28
CA GLY A 90 20.22 -8.59 16.27
C GLY A 90 19.14 -8.26 17.31
N ASN A 91 19.48 -7.32 18.19
CA ASN A 91 18.60 -6.77 19.22
C ASN A 91 17.99 -5.41 18.83
N ASP A 92 18.16 -5.00 17.58
CA ASP A 92 17.66 -3.72 17.08
C ASP A 92 16.13 -3.71 16.97
N GLN A 93 15.57 -2.50 17.06
CA GLN A 93 14.16 -2.30 16.74
C GLN A 93 13.93 -2.55 15.24
N ASN A 94 12.81 -3.17 14.92
CA ASN A 94 12.40 -3.47 13.55
C ASN A 94 10.93 -3.10 13.36
N ASP A 95 10.53 -2.92 12.11
CA ASP A 95 9.13 -2.70 11.75
C ASP A 95 8.30 -3.97 12.06
N ALA A 96 7.19 -3.78 12.79
CA ALA A 96 6.29 -4.87 13.14
C ALA A 96 5.52 -5.42 11.94
N GLN A 97 5.17 -4.57 10.97
CA GLN A 97 4.48 -4.96 9.76
C GLN A 97 5.39 -5.82 8.87
N GLU A 98 6.65 -5.44 8.73
CA GLU A 98 7.63 -6.23 7.96
C GLU A 98 7.84 -7.62 8.60
N PHE A 99 7.97 -7.66 9.93
CA PHE A 99 8.08 -8.91 10.67
C PHE A 99 6.81 -9.78 10.54
N LEU A 100 5.61 -9.18 10.59
CA LEU A 100 4.35 -9.88 10.37
C LEU A 100 4.34 -10.56 9.00
N LEU A 101 4.63 -9.81 7.94
CA LEU A 101 4.67 -10.34 6.57
C LEU A 101 5.68 -11.47 6.43
N PHE A 102 6.89 -11.29 6.97
CA PHE A 102 7.91 -12.34 7.00
C PHE A 102 7.39 -13.61 7.68
N LEU A 103 6.79 -13.48 8.87
CA LEU A 103 6.35 -14.62 9.66
C LEU A 103 5.21 -15.38 8.97
N ILE A 104 4.16 -14.69 8.51
CA ILE A 104 3.02 -15.34 7.87
C ILE A 104 3.40 -15.96 6.51
N ASN A 105 4.28 -15.32 5.73
CA ASN A 105 4.77 -15.89 4.47
C ASN A 105 5.63 -17.14 4.75
N THR A 106 6.47 -17.11 5.77
CA THR A 106 7.27 -18.29 6.13
C THR A 106 6.38 -19.45 6.59
N ILE A 107 5.36 -19.18 7.42
CA ILE A 107 4.38 -20.20 7.84
C ILE A 107 3.57 -20.70 6.63
N HIS A 108 3.19 -19.80 5.71
CA HIS A 108 2.54 -20.17 4.46
C HIS A 108 3.39 -21.14 3.66
N ASP A 109 4.65 -20.81 3.40
CA ASP A 109 5.57 -21.63 2.60
C ASP A 109 5.81 -23.00 3.26
N GLU A 110 5.98 -23.04 4.58
CA GLU A 110 6.12 -24.28 5.33
C GLU A 110 4.84 -25.12 5.33
N LEU A 111 3.65 -24.52 5.20
CA LEU A 111 2.35 -25.22 5.24
C LEU A 111 1.63 -25.30 3.89
N ASN A 112 2.24 -24.85 2.80
CA ASN A 112 1.61 -24.89 1.48
C ASN A 112 1.64 -26.32 0.91
N LEU A 113 0.49 -26.99 0.93
CA LEU A 113 0.32 -28.37 0.46
C LEU A 113 0.66 -28.55 -1.02
N VAL A 114 0.34 -27.55 -1.84
CA VAL A 114 0.53 -27.62 -3.29
C VAL A 114 2.01 -27.45 -3.61
N ALA A 115 2.64 -26.39 -3.10
CA ALA A 115 4.07 -26.13 -3.31
C ALA A 115 4.97 -27.29 -2.83
N ASN A 116 4.58 -27.97 -1.74
CA ASN A 116 5.39 -29.05 -1.17
C ASN A 116 5.00 -30.46 -1.62
N GLY A 117 3.77 -30.68 -2.12
CA GLY A 117 3.22 -32.02 -2.37
C GLY A 117 2.81 -32.32 -3.81
N ARG A 118 2.57 -31.32 -4.66
CA ARG A 118 2.19 -31.52 -6.06
C ARG A 118 2.85 -30.46 -6.93
N VAL A 119 3.70 -30.91 -7.85
CA VAL A 119 4.03 -30.19 -9.08
C VAL A 119 5.03 -29.02 -8.92
N ARG A 120 6.32 -29.38 -8.92
CA ARG A 120 7.36 -28.59 -9.62
C ARG A 120 7.24 -28.74 -11.16
N GLN A 121 6.26 -29.49 -11.66
CA GLN A 121 5.98 -29.74 -13.08
C GLN A 121 4.87 -28.83 -13.64
N GLN A 122 4.94 -27.51 -13.42
CA GLN A 122 4.21 -26.48 -14.19
C GLN A 122 4.46 -25.04 -13.71
N ALA A 123 5.20 -24.83 -12.61
CA ALA A 123 5.65 -23.50 -12.20
C ALA A 123 6.90 -23.02 -12.98
N LYS A 124 6.84 -23.09 -14.32
CA LYS A 124 7.45 -22.09 -15.20
C LYS A 124 6.41 -21.10 -15.71
N ASN A 125 5.20 -21.12 -15.16
CA ASN A 125 4.36 -19.94 -15.18
C ASN A 125 4.78 -19.10 -13.98
N SER A 126 5.75 -18.23 -14.21
CA SER A 126 5.84 -16.97 -13.48
C SER A 126 4.43 -16.48 -13.21
N PHE A 127 4.13 -16.09 -11.98
CA PHE A 127 2.92 -15.36 -11.62
C PHE A 127 2.70 -14.26 -12.68
N SER A 128 1.86 -14.53 -13.68
CA SER A 128 1.47 -13.50 -14.62
C SER A 128 0.28 -12.86 -13.93
N SER A 129 0.51 -11.70 -13.31
CA SER A 129 -0.59 -10.77 -13.05
C SER A 129 -1.45 -10.77 -14.31
N THR A 130 -2.70 -11.23 -14.19
CA THR A 130 -3.62 -11.33 -15.34
C THR A 130 -3.92 -9.90 -15.76
N THR A 131 -3.05 -9.39 -16.63
CA THR A 131 -3.04 -8.01 -17.10
C THR A 131 -3.78 -8.03 -18.41
N ILE A 132 -5.02 -7.56 -18.39
CA ILE A 132 -5.86 -7.58 -19.59
C ILE A 132 -6.05 -6.15 -20.06
N SER A 133 -5.57 -5.86 -21.26
CA SER A 133 -5.90 -4.66 -22.03
C SER A 133 -7.16 -4.95 -22.84
N SER A 134 -8.34 -4.93 -22.20
CA SER A 134 -9.61 -5.17 -22.90
C SER A 134 -10.36 -3.88 -23.18
N GLN A 135 -10.77 -3.68 -24.44
CA GLN A 135 -11.74 -2.67 -24.87
C GLN A 135 -13.20 -3.01 -24.46
N SER A 136 -13.46 -4.21 -23.91
CA SER A 136 -14.79 -4.65 -23.49
C SER A 136 -15.08 -4.29 -22.02
N SER A 137 -15.79 -3.19 -21.84
CA SER A 137 -16.15 -2.57 -20.57
C SER A 137 -17.43 -3.12 -19.94
N SER A 138 -17.66 -4.43 -19.90
CA SER A 138 -18.81 -4.98 -19.14
C SER A 138 -18.39 -5.30 -17.71
N SER A 139 -19.21 -4.88 -16.74
CA SER A 139 -19.00 -5.17 -15.31
C SER A 139 -18.95 -6.67 -15.03
N LEU A 140 -19.76 -7.46 -15.73
CA LEU A 140 -19.80 -8.92 -15.63
C LEU A 140 -18.49 -9.59 -16.06
N ALA A 141 -17.82 -9.08 -17.11
CA ALA A 141 -16.53 -9.61 -17.53
C ALA A 141 -15.44 -9.36 -16.46
N SER A 142 -15.49 -8.22 -15.76
CA SER A 142 -14.51 -7.89 -14.72
C SER A 142 -14.64 -8.81 -13.50
N VAL A 143 -15.86 -9.16 -13.09
CA VAL A 143 -16.11 -10.09 -11.97
C VAL A 143 -15.61 -11.50 -12.28
N GLU A 144 -15.86 -11.98 -13.50
CA GLU A 144 -15.42 -13.31 -13.91
C GLU A 144 -13.89 -13.40 -13.99
N LEU A 145 -13.21 -12.34 -14.43
CA LEU A 145 -11.75 -12.26 -14.42
C LEU A 145 -11.17 -12.26 -13.01
N ALA A 146 -11.78 -11.49 -12.09
CA ALA A 146 -11.41 -11.50 -10.68
C ALA A 146 -11.54 -12.92 -10.08
N ARG A 147 -12.67 -13.59 -10.35
CA ARG A 147 -12.94 -14.96 -9.90
C ARG A 147 -11.91 -15.97 -10.43
N ARG A 148 -11.53 -15.87 -11.71
CA ARG A 148 -10.49 -16.74 -12.30
C ARG A 148 -9.12 -16.50 -11.66
N ALA A 149 -8.69 -15.24 -11.57
CA ALA A 149 -7.42 -14.89 -10.94
C ALA A 149 -7.37 -15.36 -9.47
N TRP A 150 -8.50 -15.31 -8.76
CA TRP A 150 -8.59 -15.85 -7.40
C TRP A 150 -8.50 -17.37 -7.37
N SER A 151 -9.21 -18.07 -8.27
CA SER A 151 -9.13 -19.52 -8.41
C SER A 151 -7.69 -19.96 -8.64
N ASP A 152 -7.03 -19.38 -9.65
CA ASP A 152 -5.65 -19.69 -10.02
C ASP A 152 -4.70 -19.48 -8.82
N TYR A 153 -4.90 -18.40 -8.06
CA TYR A 153 -4.14 -18.16 -6.84
C TYR A 153 -4.39 -19.24 -5.78
N THR A 154 -5.65 -19.55 -5.45
CA THR A 154 -5.99 -20.54 -4.41
C THR A 154 -5.67 -21.98 -4.81
N ASP A 155 -5.65 -22.29 -6.10
CA ASP A 155 -5.25 -23.60 -6.63
C ASP A 155 -3.75 -23.85 -6.43
N ALA A 156 -2.93 -22.79 -6.47
CA ALA A 156 -1.49 -22.86 -6.22
C ALA A 156 -1.09 -22.65 -4.74
N ASN A 157 -1.97 -22.05 -3.92
CA ASN A 157 -1.63 -21.58 -2.57
C ASN A 157 -2.61 -22.15 -1.53
N GLN A 158 -2.34 -23.35 -1.02
CA GLN A 158 -3.23 -24.03 -0.07
C GLN A 158 -2.59 -24.13 1.31
N SER A 159 -2.95 -23.20 2.20
CA SER A 159 -2.50 -23.16 3.60
C SER A 159 -3.51 -22.44 4.48
N ILE A 160 -3.35 -22.55 5.80
CA ILE A 160 -4.12 -21.75 6.78
C ILE A 160 -3.94 -20.23 6.57
N ILE A 161 -2.78 -19.80 6.08
CA ILE A 161 -2.52 -18.38 5.85
C ILE A 161 -3.37 -17.87 4.68
N THR A 162 -3.43 -18.64 3.59
CA THR A 162 -4.26 -18.28 2.43
C THR A 162 -5.73 -18.15 2.81
N SER A 163 -6.26 -19.13 3.57
CA SER A 163 -7.67 -19.14 3.94
C SER A 163 -8.05 -18.07 4.97
N THR A 164 -7.09 -17.59 5.76
CA THR A 164 -7.34 -16.65 6.87
C THR A 164 -7.04 -15.20 6.49
N PHE A 165 -5.95 -14.94 5.76
CA PHE A 165 -5.41 -13.59 5.58
C PHE A 165 -5.40 -13.10 4.13
N SER A 166 -5.53 -13.98 3.14
CA SER A 166 -5.48 -13.53 1.75
C SER A 166 -6.79 -12.87 1.33
N ALA A 167 -6.65 -11.72 0.70
CA ALA A 167 -7.70 -10.99 -0.01
C ALA A 167 -7.27 -10.78 -1.47
N GLN A 168 -8.14 -10.18 -2.28
CA GLN A 168 -7.82 -9.82 -3.67
C GLN A 168 -7.94 -8.30 -3.85
N LEU A 169 -6.90 -7.68 -4.40
CA LEU A 169 -6.88 -6.27 -4.79
C LEU A 169 -7.20 -6.14 -6.28
N HIS A 170 -8.12 -5.23 -6.61
CA HIS A 170 -8.39 -4.81 -7.99
C HIS A 170 -7.78 -3.44 -8.23
N SER A 171 -6.80 -3.36 -9.14
CA SER A 171 -6.21 -2.10 -9.59
C SER A 171 -6.66 -1.80 -11.02
N THR A 172 -6.85 -0.51 -11.32
CA THR A 172 -7.12 -0.04 -12.69
C THR A 172 -6.16 1.10 -13.01
N LEU A 173 -5.34 0.92 -14.03
CA LEU A 173 -4.46 1.94 -14.58
C LEU A 173 -5.08 2.49 -15.85
N ARG A 174 -5.29 3.80 -15.92
CA ARG A 174 -5.81 4.48 -17.11
C ARG A 174 -4.75 5.38 -17.72
N CYS A 175 -4.44 5.16 -18.99
CA CYS A 175 -3.52 6.03 -19.71
C CYS A 175 -4.19 7.39 -19.98
N ASN A 176 -3.55 8.49 -19.58
CA ASN A 176 -4.10 9.82 -19.77
C ASN A 176 -4.13 10.30 -21.23
N GLN A 177 -3.31 9.70 -22.10
CA GLN A 177 -3.22 10.03 -23.53
C GLN A 177 -4.24 9.22 -24.36
N CYS A 178 -4.13 7.88 -24.37
CA CYS A 178 -4.99 7.03 -25.19
C CYS A 178 -6.29 6.58 -24.48
N LYS A 179 -6.49 6.97 -23.21
CA LYS A 179 -7.64 6.61 -22.36
C LYS A 179 -7.87 5.12 -22.14
N GLN A 180 -6.98 4.25 -22.62
CA GLN A 180 -7.03 2.81 -22.39
C GLN A 180 -6.86 2.48 -20.90
N GLU A 181 -7.61 1.49 -20.45
CA GLU A 181 -7.56 0.97 -19.09
C GLU A 181 -6.92 -0.42 -19.08
N SER A 182 -6.06 -0.65 -18.10
CA SER A 182 -5.51 -1.95 -17.75
C SER A 182 -6.00 -2.29 -16.35
N LYS A 183 -6.60 -3.47 -16.20
CA LYS A 183 -7.09 -3.98 -14.92
C LYS A 183 -6.21 -5.12 -14.46
N THR A 184 -5.95 -5.18 -13.17
CA THR A 184 -5.13 -6.22 -12.55
C THR A 184 -5.79 -6.69 -11.26
N PHE A 185 -5.83 -8.01 -11.05
CA PHE A 185 -6.38 -8.64 -9.86
C PHE A 185 -5.27 -9.46 -9.20
N GLU A 186 -4.89 -9.08 -7.98
CA GLU A 186 -3.72 -9.66 -7.31
C GLU A 186 -4.07 -10.07 -5.87
N PRO A 187 -3.51 -11.19 -5.37
CA PRO A 187 -3.65 -11.56 -3.98
C PRO A 187 -2.95 -10.53 -3.09
N TYR A 188 -3.49 -10.32 -1.91
CA TYR A 188 -3.08 -9.25 -1.02
C TYR A 188 -3.24 -9.69 0.43
N LEU A 189 -2.20 -9.51 1.24
CA LEU A 189 -2.15 -10.00 2.64
C LEU A 189 -2.36 -8.91 3.68
N LEU A 190 -2.09 -7.65 3.33
CA LEU A 190 -2.10 -6.54 4.28
C LEU A 190 -2.41 -5.24 3.59
N LEU A 191 -3.42 -4.51 4.08
CA LEU A 191 -3.78 -3.18 3.60
C LEU A 191 -2.99 -2.08 4.32
N SER A 192 -2.05 -1.48 3.60
CA SER A 192 -1.36 -0.28 4.06
C SER A 192 -2.18 0.95 3.67
N LEU A 193 -2.69 1.66 4.67
CA LEU A 193 -3.52 2.84 4.47
C LEU A 193 -2.67 4.11 4.61
N PRO A 194 -2.62 4.98 3.58
CA PRO A 194 -1.95 6.27 3.73
C PRO A 194 -2.75 7.13 4.72
N ILE A 195 -2.05 7.73 5.68
CA ILE A 195 -2.65 8.71 6.58
C ILE A 195 -2.83 10.02 5.79
N PRO A 196 -4.05 10.56 5.63
CA PRO A 196 -4.25 11.84 4.94
C PRO A 196 -3.47 12.95 5.65
N GLN A 197 -2.42 13.44 5.02
CA GLN A 197 -1.64 14.54 5.56
C GLN A 197 -2.25 15.87 5.12
N LYS A 198 -2.67 16.70 6.08
CA LYS A 198 -3.02 18.09 5.81
C LYS A 198 -1.73 18.92 5.74
N ILE A 199 -1.03 18.80 4.62
CA ILE A 199 0.16 19.62 4.37
C ILE A 199 -0.33 21.00 3.97
N ILE A 200 -0.06 21.99 4.82
CA ILE A 200 -0.35 23.40 4.56
C ILE A 200 0.94 24.03 4.01
N LYS A 201 0.83 24.74 2.89
CA LYS A 201 1.93 25.47 2.28
C LYS A 201 1.67 26.98 2.40
N PRO A 202 2.62 27.74 2.99
CA PRO A 202 2.57 29.19 2.91
C PRO A 202 2.87 29.63 1.47
N VAL A 203 2.05 30.53 0.94
CA VAL A 203 2.23 31.15 -0.37
C VAL A 203 2.20 32.65 -0.18
N PHE A 204 3.31 33.30 -0.54
CA PHE A 204 3.43 34.74 -0.51
C PHE A 204 3.25 35.27 -1.92
N ILE A 205 2.25 36.13 -2.12
CA ILE A 205 1.90 36.70 -3.42
C ILE A 205 1.85 38.22 -3.30
N THR A 206 2.34 38.90 -4.32
CA THR A 206 2.17 40.35 -4.47
C THR A 206 0.99 40.64 -5.39
N VAL A 207 -0.08 41.19 -4.85
CA VAL A 207 -1.23 41.68 -5.61
C VAL A 207 -0.89 43.06 -6.17
N VAL A 208 -1.13 43.26 -7.47
CA VAL A 208 -0.90 44.53 -8.17
C VAL A 208 -2.24 45.08 -8.63
N PHE A 209 -2.63 46.23 -8.11
CA PHE A 209 -3.91 46.89 -8.41
C PHE A 209 -3.78 47.85 -9.60
N LEU A 210 -4.83 47.95 -10.40
CA LEU A 210 -4.91 48.93 -11.48
C LEU A 210 -5.24 50.33 -10.97
N ASN A 211 -6.30 50.44 -10.16
CA ASN A 211 -6.96 51.71 -9.85
C ASN A 211 -6.97 52.04 -8.34
N GLN A 212 -6.21 51.30 -7.51
CA GLN A 212 -6.19 51.46 -6.06
C GLN A 212 -4.85 52.02 -5.56
N SER A 213 -4.89 52.68 -4.39
CA SER A 213 -3.70 53.10 -3.64
C SER A 213 -3.73 52.44 -2.25
N PRO A 214 -2.68 51.71 -1.83
CA PRO A 214 -1.40 51.49 -2.53
C PRO A 214 -1.54 50.65 -3.81
N LYS A 215 -0.61 50.82 -4.76
CA LYS A 215 -0.62 50.08 -6.04
C LYS A 215 -0.32 48.59 -5.91
N GLN A 216 0.23 48.17 -4.77
CA GLN A 216 0.56 46.77 -4.51
C GLN A 216 0.29 46.39 -3.05
N LEU A 217 -0.08 45.13 -2.83
CA LEU A 217 -0.32 44.52 -1.52
C LEU A 217 0.33 43.15 -1.48
N GLN A 218 1.12 42.86 -0.43
CA GLN A 218 1.69 41.54 -0.22
C GLN A 218 0.80 40.72 0.70
N ILE A 219 0.40 39.52 0.26
CA ILE A 219 -0.49 38.61 0.99
C ILE A 219 0.26 37.30 1.25
N GLY A 220 0.19 36.80 2.48
CA GLY A 220 0.62 35.45 2.86
C GLY A 220 -0.60 34.55 3.10
N LEU A 221 -0.75 33.50 2.30
CA LEU A 221 -1.82 32.52 2.41
C LEU A 221 -1.30 31.18 2.89
N CYS A 222 -1.96 30.57 3.87
CA CYS A 222 -1.67 29.22 4.34
C CYS A 222 -2.76 28.27 3.83
N LEU A 223 -2.50 27.60 2.71
CA LEU A 223 -3.49 26.75 2.05
C LEU A 223 -3.03 25.28 1.97
N PRO A 224 -3.95 24.30 2.05
CA PRO A 224 -3.64 22.90 1.77
C PRO A 224 -2.99 22.69 0.39
N VAL A 225 -1.90 21.92 0.32
CA VAL A 225 -1.20 21.62 -0.97
C VAL A 225 -2.07 20.87 -1.99
N THR A 226 -3.17 20.27 -1.54
CA THR A 226 -4.18 19.62 -2.38
C THR A 226 -5.03 20.62 -3.17
N ASN A 227 -4.94 21.90 -2.84
CA ASN A 227 -5.65 22.95 -3.57
C ASN A 227 -5.08 23.15 -4.97
N THR A 228 -5.91 23.79 -5.78
CA THR A 228 -5.61 24.23 -7.13
C THR A 228 -5.21 25.70 -7.15
N VAL A 229 -4.67 26.16 -8.28
CA VAL A 229 -4.41 27.59 -8.52
C VAL A 229 -5.70 28.40 -8.43
N LYS A 230 -6.86 27.83 -8.82
CA LYS A 230 -8.16 28.47 -8.67
C LYS A 230 -8.46 28.81 -7.21
N ASP A 231 -8.29 27.86 -6.31
CA ASP A 231 -8.55 28.06 -4.88
C ASP A 231 -7.64 29.16 -4.29
N VAL A 232 -6.39 29.23 -4.77
CA VAL A 232 -5.44 30.28 -4.38
C VAL A 232 -5.92 31.64 -4.92
N ARG A 233 -6.35 31.73 -6.18
CA ARG A 233 -6.88 32.97 -6.77
C ARG A 233 -8.11 33.47 -6.03
N GLU A 234 -9.04 32.59 -5.69
CA GLU A 234 -10.24 32.93 -4.92
C GLU A 234 -9.88 33.44 -3.51
N ALA A 235 -8.90 32.81 -2.84
CA ALA A 235 -8.42 33.26 -1.55
C ALA A 235 -7.73 34.65 -1.61
N ILE A 236 -6.95 34.91 -2.67
CA ILE A 236 -6.36 36.24 -2.91
C ILE A 236 -7.47 37.26 -3.12
N ALA A 237 -8.41 36.98 -4.04
CA ALA A 237 -9.51 37.86 -4.39
C ALA A 237 -10.32 38.27 -3.17
N GLN A 238 -10.62 37.32 -2.29
CA GLN A 238 -11.31 37.54 -1.04
C GLN A 238 -10.53 38.48 -0.10
N GLN A 239 -9.22 38.29 0.04
CA GLN A 239 -8.39 39.14 0.92
C GLN A 239 -8.10 40.53 0.34
N SER A 240 -8.07 40.66 -0.99
CA SER A 240 -7.84 41.93 -1.68
C SER A 240 -9.13 42.67 -2.06
N ASN A 241 -10.31 42.12 -1.76
CA ASN A 241 -11.62 42.64 -2.15
C ASN A 241 -11.73 42.89 -3.67
N LEU A 242 -11.36 41.89 -4.46
CA LEU A 242 -11.41 41.87 -5.93
C LEU A 242 -12.32 40.74 -6.43
N ASP A 243 -12.79 40.81 -7.68
CA ASP A 243 -13.41 39.66 -8.33
C ASP A 243 -12.31 38.63 -8.70
N PRO A 244 -12.47 37.34 -8.39
CA PRO A 244 -11.53 36.31 -8.81
C PRO A 244 -11.29 36.29 -10.33
N ASN A 245 -12.27 36.68 -11.13
CA ASN A 245 -12.17 36.73 -12.59
C ASN A 245 -11.38 37.93 -13.10
N ASP A 246 -11.07 38.91 -12.25
CA ASP A 246 -10.26 40.08 -12.61
C ASP A 246 -8.78 39.90 -12.24
N LEU A 247 -8.38 38.68 -11.83
CA LEU A 247 -7.04 38.37 -11.35
C LEU A 247 -6.34 37.31 -12.21
N ALA A 248 -5.11 37.61 -12.62
CA ALA A 248 -4.22 36.64 -13.24
C ALA A 248 -3.06 36.32 -12.28
N LEU A 249 -2.89 35.03 -11.96
CA LEU A 249 -1.73 34.56 -11.21
C LEU A 249 -0.57 34.31 -12.18
N VAL A 250 0.54 35.00 -11.93
CA VAL A 250 1.74 34.95 -12.77
C VAL A 250 2.99 34.79 -11.93
N GLU A 251 4.02 34.24 -12.54
CA GLU A 251 5.37 34.20 -11.99
C GLU A 251 6.23 35.22 -12.72
N ILE A 252 6.88 36.12 -11.98
CA ILE A 252 7.78 37.15 -12.53
C ILE A 252 9.13 37.02 -11.85
N GLN A 253 10.10 36.46 -12.54
CA GLN A 253 11.46 36.24 -12.02
C GLN A 253 12.26 37.55 -12.06
N GLN A 254 13.11 37.78 -11.05
CA GLN A 254 13.91 39.01 -10.95
C GLN A 254 14.84 39.26 -12.15
N HIS A 255 15.38 38.21 -12.76
CA HIS A 255 16.37 38.33 -13.85
C HIS A 255 15.77 38.23 -15.26
N ASN A 256 14.70 37.45 -15.43
CA ASN A 256 14.11 37.17 -16.75
C ASN A 256 12.75 37.85 -16.97
N GLY A 257 12.22 38.55 -15.96
CA GLY A 257 10.91 39.18 -16.04
C GLY A 257 9.78 38.15 -16.04
N PHE A 258 8.77 38.36 -16.87
CA PHE A 258 7.60 37.48 -16.97
C PHE A 258 8.00 36.04 -17.36
N SER A 259 7.61 35.06 -16.52
CA SER A 259 7.92 33.64 -16.72
C SER A 259 6.71 32.88 -17.30
N GLN A 260 5.58 32.88 -16.59
CA GLN A 260 4.39 32.13 -16.97
C GLN A 260 3.11 32.67 -16.31
N VAL A 261 1.96 32.32 -16.89
CA VAL A 261 0.63 32.44 -16.26
C VAL A 261 0.20 31.06 -15.79
N PHE A 262 -0.37 30.97 -14.59
CA PHE A 262 -0.90 29.71 -14.06
C PHE A 262 -2.37 29.52 -14.45
N HIS A 263 -2.74 28.29 -14.82
CA HIS A 263 -4.12 27.91 -15.08
C HIS A 263 -4.81 27.36 -13.82
N ASP A 264 -6.12 27.60 -13.72
CA ASP A 264 -6.98 27.17 -12.61
C ASP A 264 -6.89 25.69 -12.25
N THR A 265 -6.67 24.83 -13.24
CA THR A 265 -6.61 23.37 -13.08
C THR A 265 -5.25 22.88 -12.59
N GLU A 266 -4.23 23.75 -12.57
CA GLU A 266 -2.91 23.39 -12.10
C GLU A 266 -2.91 23.22 -10.57
N PRO A 267 -2.10 22.28 -10.05
CA PRO A 267 -1.96 22.09 -8.61
C PRO A 267 -1.17 23.25 -7.99
N MET A 268 -1.60 23.69 -6.80
CA MET A 268 -0.90 24.70 -5.99
C MET A 268 0.57 24.33 -5.69
N SER A 269 0.90 23.04 -5.71
CA SER A 269 2.27 22.57 -5.52
C SER A 269 3.28 23.19 -6.50
N ARG A 270 2.84 23.60 -7.71
CA ARG A 270 3.67 24.30 -8.72
C ARG A 270 4.01 25.74 -8.37
N LEU A 271 3.27 26.39 -7.48
CA LEU A 271 3.51 27.79 -7.08
C LEU A 271 4.78 27.88 -6.24
N THR A 272 5.85 28.52 -6.73
CA THR A 272 7.13 28.56 -6.00
C THR A 272 7.34 29.88 -5.27
N HIS A 273 8.15 30.77 -5.84
CA HIS A 273 8.48 32.11 -5.34
C HIS A 273 8.15 33.13 -6.43
N ASP A 274 8.28 34.42 -6.11
CA ASP A 274 8.09 35.52 -7.05
C ASP A 274 6.71 35.52 -7.75
N LEU A 275 5.68 35.24 -6.96
CA LEU A 275 4.29 35.15 -7.41
C LEU A 275 3.61 36.52 -7.36
N TYR A 276 2.90 36.85 -8.44
CA TYR A 276 2.13 38.06 -8.57
C TYR A 276 0.69 37.73 -8.95
N ALA A 277 -0.26 38.48 -8.38
CA ALA A 277 -1.65 38.48 -8.79
C ALA A 277 -1.95 39.85 -9.41
N ILE A 278 -2.04 39.90 -10.74
CA ILE A 278 -2.21 41.15 -11.47
C ILE A 278 -3.70 41.35 -11.73
N GLN A 279 -4.23 42.48 -11.26
CA GLN A 279 -5.58 42.91 -11.60
C GLN A 279 -5.64 43.35 -13.07
N PHE A 280 -6.64 42.89 -13.80
CA PHE A 280 -6.98 43.40 -15.13
C PHE A 280 -8.36 44.07 -15.12
N PRO A 281 -8.68 44.92 -16.12
CA PRO A 281 -9.96 45.62 -16.15
C PRO A 281 -11.10 44.60 -16.19
N SER A 282 -12.11 44.80 -15.35
CA SER A 282 -13.31 43.97 -15.37
C SER A 282 -13.89 43.95 -16.77
N SER A 283 -14.26 42.76 -17.25
CA SER A 283 -14.93 42.63 -18.54
C SER A 283 -16.15 43.54 -18.54
N ILE A 284 -16.19 44.54 -19.42
CA ILE A 284 -17.35 45.40 -19.58
C ILE A 284 -18.50 44.48 -20.02
N THR A 285 -19.35 44.07 -19.10
CA THR A 285 -20.69 43.63 -19.45
C THR A 285 -21.34 44.86 -20.07
N GLU A 286 -21.39 44.91 -21.40
CA GLU A 286 -22.27 45.83 -22.11
C GLU A 286 -23.68 45.58 -21.58
N SER A 287 -24.11 46.45 -20.68
CA SER A 287 -25.49 46.55 -20.24
C SER A 287 -26.31 47.04 -21.43
N ASN A 288 -26.98 46.11 -22.11
CA ASN A 288 -28.15 46.41 -22.94
C ASN A 288 -29.37 46.65 -22.05
#